data_AF-A0A7C3LC15-F1
#
_entry.id   AF-A0A7C3LC15-F1
#
_cell.length_a   1.000
_cell.length_b   1.000
_cell.length_c   1.000
_cell.angle_alpha   90.00
_cell.angle_beta   90.00
_cell.angle_gamma   90.00
#
_symmetry.space_group_name_H-M   'P 1'
#
loop_
_entity.id
_entity.type
_entity.pdbx_description
1 polymer ?
#
loop_
_entity_poly.entity_id
_entity_poly.type
_entity_poly.pdbx_seq_one_letter_code
_entity_poly.pdbx_strand_id
1 'polypeptide(L)'
;MNEIPRVLIEDWLPIDKVGAESLRDASAARKPPLNRLHVWWARRPLTVSRAAIVGSVLPQWSSDWPEALREKFPDEESYRAWFLRFLGIFGDPVAGQEALRLARSQGKFIKNPFTYPRAYTTNPSSDDLQTMGDLLEYTWGTRELSVLDPFAGGGSIPFEALRYGFTTIANDLNPVAATILKATLDYPARFGPSLAEDIKKWGRRWYELVKPKLKPFFSPLPPDAEGAAYLWARTVACPTTGKPVPLSPNWWLSKGSNPVAVKLIAEEHMDAPQFVILRGETVKQIDPNTGTIGRGIGRSPWTGETISGDYIKAEAQAGRMGQILYAIAAKKPRKGFEFRAPNPEDLAAAQHAEMELARKKPEWIAHDLIPTEPFPGGNDNRPLIYGMFTWSDFFAPRQLLAMGKMLEARKEVIEEIQKQTDKAKRSAIETYLGFMLDKMIIYNNRNCRFDPGRGIRSNFD
;
A
#
# COMPACT_ATOMS: atom_id res chain seq x y z
N MET A 1 -39.84 -18.54 -28.51
CA MET A 1 -38.72 -18.00 -27.70
C MET A 1 -38.14 -19.18 -26.97
N ASN A 2 -36.89 -19.55 -27.23
CA ASN A 2 -36.24 -20.57 -26.38
C ASN A 2 -36.21 -20.01 -24.96
N GLU A 3 -36.71 -20.78 -24.01
CA GLU A 3 -36.69 -20.42 -22.60
C GLU A 3 -35.22 -20.23 -22.19
N ILE A 4 -34.93 -19.11 -21.52
CA ILE A 4 -33.56 -18.82 -21.07
C ILE A 4 -33.22 -19.87 -20.00
N PRO A 5 -32.12 -20.64 -20.15
CA PRO A 5 -31.74 -21.62 -19.15
C PRO A 5 -31.58 -20.98 -17.77
N ARG A 6 -32.21 -21.58 -16.75
CA ARG A 6 -32.05 -21.19 -15.35
C ARG A 6 -30.64 -21.51 -14.85
N VAL A 7 -29.98 -20.54 -14.24
CA VAL A 7 -28.57 -20.67 -13.81
C VAL A 7 -28.46 -20.90 -12.31
N LEU A 8 -27.33 -21.46 -11.87
CA LEU A 8 -27.11 -21.92 -10.51
C LEU A 8 -27.39 -20.82 -9.48
N ILE A 9 -26.89 -19.60 -9.69
CA ILE A 9 -27.03 -18.49 -8.74
C ILE A 9 -28.48 -18.03 -8.54
N GLU A 10 -29.40 -18.29 -9.47
CA GLU A 10 -30.81 -17.95 -9.34
C GLU A 10 -31.55 -18.86 -8.34
N ASP A 11 -30.99 -20.03 -8.05
CA ASP A 11 -31.57 -21.02 -7.14
C ASP A 11 -30.73 -21.19 -5.88
N TRP A 12 -29.43 -21.41 -6.07
CA TRP A 12 -28.51 -21.71 -4.99
C TRP A 12 -27.13 -21.12 -5.21
N LEU A 13 -26.68 -20.36 -4.22
CA LEU A 13 -25.29 -19.95 -4.06
C LEU A 13 -24.89 -20.17 -2.60
N PRO A 14 -23.70 -20.70 -2.30
CA PRO A 14 -23.24 -20.91 -0.93
C PRO A 14 -22.78 -19.58 -0.30
N ILE A 15 -23.73 -18.65 -0.08
CA ILE A 15 -23.50 -17.27 0.37
C ILE A 15 -22.78 -17.24 1.71
N ASP A 16 -23.11 -18.16 2.61
CA ASP A 16 -22.47 -18.32 3.92
C ASP A 16 -20.98 -18.64 3.80
N LYS A 17 -20.63 -19.64 2.98
CA LYS A 17 -19.25 -20.08 2.76
C LYS A 17 -18.45 -19.05 1.97
N VAL A 18 -19.05 -18.47 0.93
CA VAL A 18 -18.45 -17.40 0.12
C VAL A 18 -18.25 -16.13 0.98
N GLY A 19 -19.19 -15.80 1.86
CA GLY A 19 -19.08 -14.69 2.80
C GLY A 19 -17.96 -14.90 3.82
N ALA A 20 -17.85 -16.11 4.37
CA ALA A 20 -16.77 -16.46 5.29
C ALA A 20 -15.38 -16.40 4.62
N GLU A 21 -15.28 -16.82 3.35
CA GLU A 21 -14.06 -16.62 2.54
C GLU A 21 -13.81 -15.16 2.17
N SER A 22 -14.85 -14.37 1.91
CA SER A 22 -14.72 -12.94 1.63
C SER A 22 -14.07 -12.18 2.81
N LEU A 23 -14.46 -12.50 4.04
CA LEU A 23 -13.82 -11.97 5.25
C LEU A 23 -12.36 -12.44 5.37
N ARG A 24 -12.07 -13.65 4.91
CA ARG A 24 -10.71 -14.18 4.80
C ARG A 24 -9.91 -13.36 3.78
N ASP A 25 -10.43 -13.09 2.58
CA ASP A 25 -9.80 -12.28 1.52
C ASP A 25 -9.45 -10.86 2.01
N ALA A 26 -10.33 -10.27 2.82
CA ALA A 26 -10.18 -8.92 3.36
C ALA A 26 -9.10 -8.81 4.46
N SER A 27 -8.53 -9.92 4.92
CA SER A 27 -7.52 -9.95 5.98
C SER A 27 -6.26 -9.16 5.61
N ALA A 28 -5.93 -8.13 6.39
CA ALA A 28 -4.78 -7.25 6.17
C ALA A 28 -3.43 -7.99 6.05
N ALA A 29 -3.26 -9.11 6.77
CA ALA A 29 -2.01 -9.87 6.78
C ALA A 29 -1.81 -10.74 5.52
N ARG A 30 -2.89 -11.15 4.85
CA ARG A 30 -2.84 -12.11 3.73
C ARG A 30 -3.86 -11.72 2.66
N LYS A 31 -3.68 -10.52 2.09
CA LYS A 31 -4.48 -10.06 0.95
C LYS A 31 -4.09 -10.77 -0.35
N PRO A 32 -5.02 -10.87 -1.32
CA PRO A 32 -4.71 -11.33 -2.68
C PRO A 32 -3.56 -10.57 -3.35
N PRO A 33 -2.77 -11.21 -4.24
CA PRO A 33 -1.62 -10.57 -4.91
C PRO A 33 -1.97 -9.25 -5.61
N LEU A 34 -3.17 -9.14 -6.18
CA LEU A 34 -3.65 -7.92 -6.84
C LEU A 34 -3.64 -6.69 -5.92
N ASN A 35 -3.78 -6.89 -4.60
CA ASN A 35 -3.71 -5.81 -3.61
C ASN A 35 -2.31 -5.28 -3.35
N ARG A 36 -1.28 -5.95 -3.88
CA ARG A 36 0.11 -5.60 -3.62
C ARG A 36 0.71 -4.78 -4.75
N LEU A 37 0.14 -4.75 -5.95
CA LEU A 37 0.69 -3.98 -7.07
C LEU A 37 0.44 -2.47 -6.88
N HIS A 38 -0.81 -2.09 -6.64
CA HIS A 38 -1.23 -0.72 -6.38
C HIS A 38 -2.48 -0.71 -5.50
N VAL A 39 -2.64 0.34 -4.70
CA VAL A 39 -3.83 0.55 -3.86
C VAL A 39 -5.03 0.87 -4.75
N TRP A 40 -6.15 0.18 -4.55
CA TRP A 40 -7.42 0.52 -5.17
C TRP A 40 -8.53 0.35 -4.12
N TRP A 41 -9.20 1.44 -3.77
CA TRP A 41 -10.11 1.48 -2.61
C TRP A 41 -11.38 0.64 -2.80
N ALA A 42 -11.81 0.42 -4.05
CA ALA A 42 -13.05 -0.29 -4.36
C ALA A 42 -12.85 -1.76 -4.78
N ARG A 43 -11.69 -2.36 -4.53
CA ARG A 43 -11.38 -3.72 -5.02
C ARG A 43 -12.29 -4.77 -4.37
N ARG A 44 -12.98 -5.58 -5.19
CA ARG A 44 -13.88 -6.65 -4.71
C ARG A 44 -13.10 -7.89 -4.24
N PRO A 45 -13.59 -8.63 -3.23
CA PRO A 45 -13.03 -9.94 -2.86
C PRO A 45 -13.01 -10.90 -4.06
N LEU A 46 -11.93 -11.66 -4.21
CA LEU A 46 -11.76 -12.54 -5.36
C LEU A 46 -12.74 -13.72 -5.28
N THR A 47 -12.89 -14.31 -4.09
CA THR A 47 -13.78 -15.46 -3.90
C THR A 47 -15.25 -15.14 -4.21
N VAL A 48 -15.70 -13.92 -3.87
CA VAL A 48 -17.05 -13.45 -4.24
C VAL A 48 -17.16 -13.22 -5.75
N SER A 49 -16.15 -12.58 -6.34
CA SER A 49 -16.14 -12.27 -7.77
C SER A 49 -16.24 -13.53 -8.63
N ARG A 50 -15.45 -14.58 -8.31
CA ARG A 50 -15.55 -15.87 -9.01
C ARG A 50 -16.91 -16.53 -8.83
N ALA A 51 -17.45 -16.54 -7.61
CA ALA A 51 -18.71 -17.22 -7.32
C ALA A 51 -19.87 -16.59 -8.10
N ALA A 52 -19.86 -15.26 -8.20
CA ALA A 52 -20.81 -14.53 -9.04
C ALA A 52 -20.64 -14.89 -10.53
N ILE A 53 -19.41 -14.91 -11.06
CA ILE A 53 -19.16 -15.24 -12.47
C ILE A 53 -19.63 -16.65 -12.80
N VAL A 54 -19.09 -17.67 -12.12
CA VAL A 54 -19.37 -19.07 -12.48
C VAL A 54 -20.81 -19.47 -12.12
N GLY A 55 -21.36 -18.95 -11.02
CA GLY A 55 -22.75 -19.21 -10.63
C GLY A 55 -23.76 -18.61 -11.62
N SER A 56 -23.39 -17.54 -12.34
CA SER A 56 -24.27 -16.88 -13.33
C SER A 56 -24.30 -17.57 -14.69
N VAL A 57 -23.44 -18.57 -14.92
CA VAL A 57 -23.36 -19.26 -16.23
C VAL A 57 -23.50 -20.77 -16.13
N LEU A 58 -23.28 -21.35 -14.95
CA LEU A 58 -23.46 -22.78 -14.76
C LEU A 58 -24.94 -23.14 -14.58
N PRO A 59 -25.40 -24.27 -15.13
CA PRO A 59 -26.77 -24.70 -14.98
C PRO A 59 -27.07 -25.14 -13.55
N GLN A 60 -28.35 -25.18 -13.23
CA GLN A 60 -28.85 -25.89 -12.07
C GLN A 60 -28.81 -27.39 -12.33
N TRP A 61 -28.49 -28.16 -11.30
CA TRP A 61 -28.53 -29.62 -11.40
C TRP A 61 -29.94 -30.10 -11.77
N SER A 62 -30.03 -31.08 -12.66
CA SER A 62 -31.29 -31.71 -13.04
C SER A 62 -31.10 -33.21 -13.21
N SER A 63 -32.09 -33.98 -12.78
CA SER A 63 -32.17 -35.43 -13.02
C SER A 63 -32.26 -35.80 -14.50
N ASP A 64 -32.61 -34.83 -15.34
CA ASP A 64 -32.79 -34.99 -16.79
C ASP A 64 -31.52 -34.66 -17.60
N TRP A 65 -30.41 -34.40 -16.92
CA TRP A 65 -29.12 -34.20 -17.57
C TRP A 65 -28.68 -35.43 -18.38
N PRO A 66 -27.89 -35.23 -19.46
CA PRO A 66 -27.26 -36.32 -20.20
C PRO A 66 -26.50 -37.27 -19.26
N GLU A 67 -26.48 -38.56 -19.61
CA GLU A 67 -25.84 -39.62 -18.81
C GLU A 67 -24.41 -39.26 -18.39
N ALA A 68 -23.59 -38.74 -19.31
CA ALA A 68 -22.22 -38.33 -19.00
C ALA A 68 -22.10 -37.25 -17.90
N LEU A 69 -23.07 -36.34 -17.79
CA LEU A 69 -23.10 -35.35 -16.70
C LEU A 69 -23.65 -35.95 -15.41
N ARG A 70 -24.59 -36.88 -15.48
CA ARG A 70 -25.13 -37.61 -14.31
C ARG A 70 -24.12 -38.60 -13.73
N GLU A 71 -23.24 -39.18 -14.54
CA GLU A 71 -22.12 -39.98 -14.04
C GLU A 71 -21.15 -39.15 -13.20
N LYS A 72 -20.89 -37.90 -13.62
CA LYS A 72 -20.07 -36.95 -12.85
C LYS A 72 -20.80 -36.41 -11.61
N PHE A 73 -22.11 -36.17 -11.76
CA PHE A 73 -22.97 -35.54 -10.76
C PHE A 73 -24.28 -36.34 -10.58
N PRO A 74 -24.24 -37.47 -9.85
CA PRO A 74 -25.40 -38.36 -9.70
C PRO A 74 -26.56 -37.69 -8.97
N ASP A 75 -26.28 -36.69 -8.14
CA ASP A 75 -27.26 -35.93 -7.36
C ASP A 75 -26.83 -34.45 -7.22
N GLU A 76 -27.76 -33.62 -6.75
CA GLU A 76 -27.50 -32.20 -6.53
C GLU A 76 -26.40 -31.95 -5.48
N GLU A 77 -26.27 -32.82 -4.47
CA GLU A 77 -25.28 -32.66 -3.40
C GLU A 77 -23.85 -32.80 -3.95
N SER A 78 -23.62 -33.78 -4.82
CA SER A 78 -22.34 -33.99 -5.50
C SER A 78 -21.94 -32.81 -6.39
N TYR A 79 -22.91 -32.20 -7.08
CA TYR A 79 -22.70 -31.00 -7.89
C TYR A 79 -22.37 -29.78 -7.02
N ARG A 80 -23.12 -29.55 -5.93
CA ARG A 80 -22.85 -28.47 -4.97
C ARG A 80 -21.49 -28.65 -4.27
N ALA A 81 -21.11 -29.88 -3.95
CA ALA A 81 -19.81 -30.20 -3.37
C ALA A 81 -18.67 -29.94 -4.36
N TRP A 82 -18.85 -30.30 -5.64
CA TRP A 82 -17.92 -29.93 -6.70
C TRP A 82 -17.83 -28.42 -6.87
N PHE A 83 -18.95 -27.70 -6.93
CA PHE A 83 -18.98 -26.24 -7.07
C PHE A 83 -18.20 -25.55 -5.96
N LEU A 84 -18.33 -25.98 -4.69
CA LEU A 84 -17.52 -25.45 -3.59
C LEU A 84 -16.02 -25.67 -3.80
N ARG A 85 -15.59 -26.88 -4.20
CA ARG A 85 -14.19 -27.16 -4.51
C ARG A 85 -13.70 -26.35 -5.71
N PHE A 86 -14.56 -26.17 -6.72
CA PHE A 86 -14.30 -25.37 -7.91
C PHE A 86 -14.09 -23.89 -7.55
N LEU A 87 -14.77 -23.38 -6.53
CA LEU A 87 -14.51 -22.05 -5.95
C LEU A 87 -13.24 -21.99 -5.09
N GLY A 88 -12.57 -23.11 -4.81
CA GLY A 88 -11.41 -23.22 -3.94
C GLY A 88 -11.74 -23.41 -2.45
N ILE A 89 -12.99 -23.75 -2.14
CA ILE A 89 -13.49 -23.96 -0.77
C ILE A 89 -13.43 -25.46 -0.45
N PHE A 90 -12.38 -25.88 0.27
CA PHE A 90 -12.11 -27.29 0.57
C PHE A 90 -12.51 -27.74 1.98
N GLY A 91 -13.11 -26.86 2.76
CA GLY A 91 -13.54 -27.16 4.13
C GLY A 91 -14.70 -26.27 4.56
N ASP A 92 -14.88 -26.12 5.86
CA ASP A 92 -15.93 -25.28 6.43
C ASP A 92 -15.38 -23.92 6.89
N PRO A 93 -15.46 -22.88 6.05
CA PRO A 93 -15.04 -21.55 6.47
C PRO A 93 -15.99 -20.90 7.47
N VAL A 94 -17.26 -21.32 7.54
CA VAL A 94 -18.24 -20.77 8.48
C VAL A 94 -17.86 -21.17 9.90
N ALA A 95 -17.65 -22.48 10.13
CA ALA A 95 -17.18 -22.98 11.43
C ALA A 95 -15.85 -22.34 11.85
N GLY A 96 -14.92 -22.14 10.91
CA GLY A 96 -13.66 -21.44 11.17
C GLY A 96 -13.83 -19.98 11.61
N GLN A 97 -14.76 -19.25 10.99
CA GLN A 97 -15.08 -17.87 11.39
C GLN A 97 -15.77 -17.83 12.76
N GLU A 98 -16.70 -18.75 13.03
CA GLU A 98 -17.36 -18.84 14.33
C GLU A 98 -16.37 -19.12 15.46
N ALA A 99 -15.42 -20.03 15.25
CA ALA A 99 -14.36 -20.32 16.21
C ALA A 99 -13.52 -19.06 16.52
N LEU A 100 -13.15 -18.28 15.49
CA LEU A 100 -12.42 -17.01 15.67
C LEU A 100 -13.26 -15.98 16.42
N ARG A 101 -14.56 -15.87 16.10
CA ARG A 101 -15.49 -14.95 16.77
C ARG A 101 -15.65 -15.30 18.24
N LEU A 102 -15.84 -16.57 18.56
CA LEU A 102 -15.96 -17.08 19.93
C LEU A 102 -14.67 -16.81 20.72
N ALA A 103 -13.51 -17.15 20.17
CA ALA A 103 -12.22 -16.90 20.80
C ALA A 103 -12.02 -15.40 21.13
N ARG A 104 -12.34 -14.51 20.18
CA ARG A 104 -12.27 -13.05 20.39
C ARG A 104 -13.22 -12.58 21.50
N SER A 105 -14.46 -13.08 21.53
CA SER A 105 -15.43 -12.72 22.58
C SER A 105 -14.97 -13.13 23.98
N GLN A 106 -14.13 -14.17 24.07
CA GLN A 106 -13.53 -14.66 25.31
C GLN A 106 -12.15 -14.07 25.60
N GLY A 107 -11.64 -13.15 24.77
CA GLY A 107 -10.28 -12.61 24.89
C GLY A 107 -9.17 -13.65 24.69
N LYS A 108 -9.48 -14.81 24.10
CA LYS A 108 -8.53 -15.91 23.89
C LYS A 108 -7.92 -15.84 22.49
N PHE A 109 -6.63 -16.17 22.41
CA PHE A 109 -5.98 -16.47 21.15
C PHE A 109 -6.18 -17.95 20.80
N ILE A 110 -6.55 -18.24 19.56
CA ILE A 110 -6.56 -19.61 19.01
C ILE A 110 -5.67 -19.68 17.78
N LYS A 111 -5.12 -20.88 17.52
CA LYS A 111 -4.44 -21.17 16.26
C LYS A 111 -5.45 -21.05 15.11
N ASN A 112 -4.94 -20.74 13.91
CA ASN A 112 -5.73 -20.66 12.68
C ASN A 112 -6.67 -21.89 12.53
N PRO A 113 -8.01 -21.72 12.60
CA PRO A 113 -8.94 -22.85 12.58
C PRO A 113 -9.24 -23.38 11.17
N PHE A 114 -8.83 -22.67 10.12
CA PHE A 114 -9.03 -23.13 8.74
C PHE A 114 -8.01 -24.22 8.38
N THR A 115 -8.50 -25.38 7.94
CA THR A 115 -7.72 -26.58 7.59
C THR A 115 -7.17 -26.58 6.16
N TYR A 116 -7.56 -25.61 5.35
CA TYR A 116 -7.19 -25.51 3.94
C TYR A 116 -6.70 -24.09 3.57
N PRO A 117 -6.04 -23.93 2.40
CA PRO A 117 -5.62 -22.62 1.89
C PRO A 117 -6.80 -21.63 1.75
N ARG A 118 -6.51 -20.37 1.45
CA ARG A 118 -7.57 -19.40 1.16
C ARG A 118 -8.11 -19.65 -0.23
N ALA A 119 -9.43 -19.57 -0.44
CA ALA A 119 -10.03 -19.94 -1.72
C ALA A 119 -9.41 -19.19 -2.92
N TYR A 120 -9.12 -17.89 -2.77
CA TYR A 120 -8.47 -17.10 -3.83
C TYR A 120 -7.10 -17.63 -4.29
N THR A 121 -6.41 -18.44 -3.48
CA THR A 121 -5.09 -19.00 -3.84
C THR A 121 -5.19 -20.21 -4.77
N THR A 122 -6.38 -20.77 -4.94
CA THR A 122 -6.65 -21.96 -5.74
C THR A 122 -7.07 -21.59 -7.15
N ASN A 123 -6.36 -22.10 -8.16
CA ASN A 123 -6.79 -22.11 -9.56
C ASN A 123 -7.63 -23.37 -9.84
N PRO A 124 -8.63 -23.31 -10.74
CA PRO A 124 -9.33 -24.51 -11.19
C PRO A 124 -8.35 -25.47 -11.88
N SER A 125 -8.56 -26.78 -11.70
CA SER A 125 -7.77 -27.81 -12.40
C SER A 125 -8.20 -27.92 -13.87
N SER A 126 -7.39 -28.59 -14.69
CA SER A 126 -7.77 -28.89 -16.08
C SER A 126 -9.08 -29.69 -16.16
N ASP A 127 -9.27 -30.64 -15.26
CA ASP A 127 -10.48 -31.48 -15.19
C ASP A 127 -11.72 -30.65 -14.78
N ASP A 128 -11.53 -29.70 -13.86
CA ASP A 128 -12.59 -28.76 -13.48
C ASP A 128 -12.98 -27.85 -14.64
N LEU A 129 -12.00 -27.32 -15.39
CA LEU A 129 -12.25 -26.49 -16.57
C LEU A 129 -12.91 -27.29 -17.70
N GLN A 130 -12.54 -28.54 -17.88
CA GLN A 130 -13.19 -29.44 -18.84
C GLN A 130 -14.65 -29.66 -18.45
N THR A 131 -14.90 -29.95 -17.17
CA THR A 131 -16.25 -30.14 -16.62
C THR A 131 -17.09 -28.88 -16.72
N MET A 132 -16.52 -27.71 -16.42
CA MET A 132 -17.17 -26.42 -16.64
C MET A 132 -17.58 -26.27 -18.11
N GLY A 133 -16.67 -26.53 -19.05
CA GLY A 133 -16.99 -26.43 -20.47
C GLY A 133 -18.05 -27.43 -20.93
N ASP A 134 -18.12 -28.65 -20.37
CA ASP A 134 -19.18 -29.61 -20.69
C ASP A 134 -20.55 -29.10 -20.25
N LEU A 135 -20.61 -28.49 -19.05
CA LEU A 135 -21.81 -27.85 -18.53
C LEU A 135 -22.21 -26.62 -19.36
N LEU A 136 -21.24 -25.82 -19.82
CA LEU A 136 -21.51 -24.66 -20.68
C LEU A 136 -22.01 -25.09 -22.06
N GLU A 137 -21.40 -26.10 -22.68
CA GLU A 137 -21.84 -26.64 -23.97
C GLU A 137 -23.28 -27.16 -23.89
N TYR A 138 -23.59 -27.92 -22.82
CA TYR A 138 -24.94 -28.40 -22.57
C TYR A 138 -25.96 -27.26 -22.40
N THR A 139 -25.59 -26.20 -21.67
CA THR A 139 -26.52 -25.13 -21.29
C THR A 139 -26.70 -24.09 -22.41
N TRP A 140 -25.61 -23.74 -23.09
CA TRP A 140 -25.54 -22.59 -24.00
C TRP A 140 -25.21 -22.98 -25.45
N GLY A 141 -24.92 -24.25 -25.72
CA GLY A 141 -24.44 -24.71 -27.03
C GLY A 141 -23.04 -24.19 -27.39
N THR A 142 -22.28 -23.73 -26.39
CA THR A 142 -20.90 -23.27 -26.55
C THR A 142 -20.12 -23.40 -25.24
N ARG A 143 -18.84 -23.78 -25.36
CA ARG A 143 -17.86 -23.74 -24.27
C ARG A 143 -17.27 -22.35 -24.04
N GLU A 144 -17.43 -21.44 -25.00
CA GLU A 144 -16.77 -20.14 -25.03
C GLU A 144 -17.74 -19.01 -24.71
N LEU A 145 -17.69 -18.53 -23.47
CA LEU A 145 -18.44 -17.36 -23.02
C LEU A 145 -17.54 -16.15 -22.81
N SER A 146 -18.12 -14.96 -22.98
CA SER A 146 -17.45 -13.68 -22.74
C SER A 146 -17.96 -12.99 -21.47
N VAL A 147 -17.04 -12.44 -20.67
CA VAL A 147 -17.34 -11.61 -19.49
C VAL A 147 -16.88 -10.18 -19.76
N LEU A 148 -17.82 -9.23 -19.69
CA LEU A 148 -17.55 -7.80 -19.78
C LEU A 148 -17.70 -7.14 -18.41
N ASP A 149 -16.63 -6.53 -17.91
CA ASP A 149 -16.67 -5.61 -16.78
C ASP A 149 -16.28 -4.20 -17.24
N PRO A 150 -17.26 -3.30 -17.47
CA PRO A 150 -16.99 -1.96 -18.00
C PRO A 150 -16.50 -0.97 -16.93
N PHE A 151 -16.48 -1.37 -15.64
CA PHE A 151 -16.07 -0.56 -14.48
C PHE A 151 -15.15 -1.38 -13.56
N ALA A 152 -14.15 -2.02 -14.16
CA ALA A 152 -13.39 -3.09 -13.53
C ALA A 152 -12.49 -2.63 -12.37
N GLY A 153 -12.17 -1.34 -12.28
CA GLY A 153 -11.39 -0.74 -11.21
C GLY A 153 -10.09 -1.48 -10.96
N GLY A 154 -10.00 -2.11 -9.79
CA GLY A 154 -8.82 -2.87 -9.35
C GLY A 154 -8.67 -4.26 -9.96
N GLY A 155 -9.58 -4.68 -10.84
CA GLY A 155 -9.46 -5.85 -11.72
C GLY A 155 -9.92 -7.19 -11.14
N SER A 156 -10.65 -7.23 -10.04
CA SER A 156 -11.02 -8.50 -9.37
C SER A 156 -11.88 -9.43 -10.22
N ILE A 157 -12.98 -8.92 -10.80
CA ILE A 157 -13.91 -9.68 -11.63
C ILE A 157 -13.21 -10.19 -12.90
N PRO A 158 -12.57 -9.34 -13.72
CA PRO A 158 -11.91 -9.84 -14.92
C PRO A 158 -10.70 -10.74 -14.62
N PHE A 159 -10.01 -10.55 -13.49
CA PHE A 159 -8.94 -11.47 -13.08
C PHE A 159 -9.49 -12.87 -12.80
N GLU A 160 -10.60 -12.98 -12.08
CA GLU A 160 -11.24 -14.28 -11.85
C GLU A 160 -11.80 -14.84 -13.16
N ALA A 161 -12.44 -14.04 -14.01
CA ALA A 161 -12.92 -14.50 -15.32
C ALA A 161 -11.80 -15.17 -16.15
N LEU A 162 -10.62 -14.55 -16.23
CA LEU A 162 -9.47 -15.13 -16.93
C LEU A 162 -9.01 -16.46 -16.32
N ARG A 163 -9.05 -16.62 -14.98
CA ARG A 163 -8.64 -17.87 -14.31
C ARG A 163 -9.55 -19.05 -14.62
N TYR A 164 -10.80 -18.77 -14.97
CA TYR A 164 -11.79 -19.78 -15.35
C TYR A 164 -11.91 -19.95 -16.87
N GLY A 165 -11.06 -19.30 -17.66
CA GLY A 165 -10.99 -19.51 -19.11
C GLY A 165 -12.01 -18.70 -19.94
N PHE A 166 -12.69 -17.72 -19.33
CA PHE A 166 -13.61 -16.85 -20.08
C PHE A 166 -12.86 -15.86 -20.97
N THR A 167 -13.44 -15.57 -22.15
CA THR A 167 -13.03 -14.40 -22.94
C THR A 167 -13.37 -13.15 -22.14
N THR A 168 -12.35 -12.40 -21.70
CA THR A 168 -12.55 -11.34 -20.72
C THR A 168 -12.30 -9.96 -21.32
N ILE A 169 -13.30 -9.09 -21.22
CA ILE A 169 -13.24 -7.68 -21.63
C ILE A 169 -13.33 -6.83 -20.36
N ALA A 170 -12.31 -6.03 -20.09
CA ALA A 170 -12.25 -5.16 -18.92
C ALA A 170 -11.99 -3.72 -19.36
N ASN A 171 -12.75 -2.78 -18.80
CA ASN A 171 -12.57 -1.36 -19.03
C ASN A 171 -12.71 -0.58 -17.72
N ASP A 172 -12.10 0.60 -17.68
CA ASP A 172 -12.38 1.61 -16.65
C ASP A 172 -12.05 3.00 -17.20
N LEU A 173 -12.87 4.00 -16.87
CA LEU A 173 -12.65 5.39 -17.26
C LEU A 173 -11.47 6.01 -16.49
N ASN A 174 -11.22 5.55 -15.25
CA ASN A 174 -10.15 6.08 -14.43
C ASN A 174 -8.78 5.62 -14.97
N PRO A 175 -7.86 6.55 -15.30
CA PRO A 175 -6.58 6.19 -15.90
C PRO A 175 -5.68 5.35 -14.97
N VAL A 176 -5.82 5.51 -13.65
CA VAL A 176 -5.11 4.67 -12.67
C VAL A 176 -5.66 3.25 -12.70
N ALA A 177 -6.99 3.08 -12.71
CA ALA A 177 -7.62 1.77 -12.86
C ALA A 177 -7.21 1.09 -14.17
N ALA A 178 -7.31 1.80 -15.30
CA ALA A 178 -6.91 1.29 -16.60
C ALA A 178 -5.45 0.78 -16.61
N THR A 179 -4.53 1.51 -15.96
CA THR A 179 -3.13 1.11 -15.81
C THR A 179 -2.99 -0.13 -14.92
N ILE A 180 -3.74 -0.21 -13.81
CA ILE A 180 -3.78 -1.39 -12.93
C ILE A 180 -4.28 -2.63 -13.69
N LEU A 181 -5.32 -2.49 -14.52
CA LEU A 181 -5.88 -3.58 -15.32
C LEU A 181 -4.83 -4.12 -16.30
N LYS A 182 -4.07 -3.25 -16.98
CA LYS A 182 -2.96 -3.67 -17.85
C LYS A 182 -1.92 -4.49 -17.11
N ALA A 183 -1.49 -4.05 -15.94
CA ALA A 183 -0.49 -4.75 -15.14
C ALA A 183 -1.02 -5.98 -14.39
N THR A 184 -2.33 -6.10 -14.22
CA THR A 184 -2.95 -7.21 -13.50
C THR A 184 -3.36 -8.34 -14.45
N LEU A 185 -3.84 -7.98 -15.63
CA LEU A 185 -4.48 -8.90 -16.58
C LEU A 185 -3.62 -9.07 -17.83
N ASP A 186 -3.39 -7.97 -18.56
CA ASP A 186 -2.84 -7.97 -19.91
C ASP A 186 -1.37 -8.38 -19.94
N TYR A 187 -0.50 -7.64 -19.23
CA TYR A 187 0.95 -7.90 -19.29
C TYR A 187 1.35 -9.29 -18.77
N PRO A 188 0.83 -9.80 -17.64
CA PRO A 188 1.13 -11.16 -17.21
C PRO A 188 0.67 -12.22 -18.22
N ALA A 189 -0.51 -12.06 -18.81
CA ALA A 189 -1.02 -13.00 -19.82
C ALA A 189 -0.18 -12.96 -21.11
N ARG A 190 0.22 -11.77 -21.55
CA ARG A 190 0.95 -11.56 -22.81
C ARG A 190 2.42 -12.01 -22.73
N PHE A 191 3.11 -11.72 -21.63
CA PHE A 191 4.56 -11.94 -21.52
C PHE A 191 4.95 -13.13 -20.63
N GLY A 192 3.97 -13.71 -19.94
CA GLY A 192 4.15 -14.85 -19.07
C GLY A 192 5.08 -14.58 -17.88
N PRO A 193 5.53 -15.63 -17.17
CA PRO A 193 6.33 -15.51 -15.96
C PRO A 193 7.68 -14.80 -16.16
N SER A 194 8.23 -14.81 -17.37
CA SER A 194 9.52 -14.17 -17.69
C SER A 194 9.53 -12.66 -17.42
N LEU A 195 8.36 -12.01 -17.54
CA LEU A 195 8.20 -10.59 -17.24
C LEU A 195 8.61 -10.23 -15.80
N ALA A 196 8.40 -11.15 -14.84
CA ALA A 196 8.82 -10.92 -13.46
C ALA A 196 10.35 -10.81 -13.34
N GLU A 197 11.11 -11.58 -14.13
CA GLU A 197 12.57 -11.52 -14.15
C GLU A 197 13.05 -10.24 -14.83
N ASP A 198 12.38 -9.77 -15.87
CA ASP A 198 12.68 -8.47 -16.48
C ASP A 198 12.45 -7.31 -15.51
N ILE A 199 11.34 -7.32 -14.78
CA ILE A 199 11.04 -6.29 -13.77
C ILE A 199 12.12 -6.30 -12.67
N LYS A 200 12.55 -7.48 -12.20
CA LYS A 200 13.63 -7.59 -11.20
C LYS A 200 14.96 -7.07 -11.76
N LYS A 201 15.34 -7.46 -12.98
CA LYS A 201 16.56 -7.00 -13.65
C LYS A 201 16.60 -5.48 -13.73
N TRP A 202 15.56 -4.86 -14.30
CA TRP A 202 15.53 -3.43 -14.52
C TRP A 202 15.30 -2.62 -13.24
N GLY A 203 14.52 -3.15 -12.30
CA GLY A 203 14.40 -2.58 -10.95
C GLY A 203 15.72 -2.58 -10.20
N ARG A 204 16.52 -3.64 -10.31
CA ARG A 204 17.87 -3.70 -9.73
C ARG A 204 18.82 -2.71 -10.40
N ARG A 205 18.83 -2.64 -11.74
CA ARG A 205 19.63 -1.66 -12.49
C ARG A 205 19.29 -0.23 -12.07
N TRP A 206 18.00 0.08 -11.92
CA TRP A 206 17.56 1.38 -11.44
C TRP A 206 18.04 1.69 -10.02
N TYR A 207 17.94 0.74 -9.10
CA TYR A 207 18.49 0.87 -7.74
C TYR A 207 20.00 1.12 -7.75
N GLU A 208 20.75 0.38 -8.57
CA GLU A 208 22.22 0.51 -8.68
C GLU A 208 22.64 1.90 -9.21
N LEU A 209 21.82 2.53 -10.06
CA LEU A 209 22.02 3.90 -10.52
C LEU A 209 21.65 4.95 -9.46
N VAL A 210 20.54 4.75 -8.74
CA VAL A 210 20.03 5.71 -7.76
C VAL A 210 20.88 5.75 -6.49
N LYS A 211 21.30 4.58 -5.98
CA LYS A 211 22.01 4.47 -4.70
C LYS A 211 23.24 5.39 -4.58
N PRO A 212 24.20 5.41 -5.52
CA PRO A 212 25.35 6.32 -5.43
C PRO A 212 24.95 7.79 -5.58
N LYS A 213 23.92 8.11 -6.40
CA LYS A 213 23.40 9.47 -6.57
C LYS A 213 22.78 10.03 -5.29
N LEU A 214 22.23 9.17 -4.42
CA LEU A 214 21.62 9.57 -3.16
C LEU A 214 22.56 9.53 -1.96
N LYS A 215 23.58 8.67 -1.98
CA LYS A 215 24.51 8.45 -0.86
C LYS A 215 25.02 9.75 -0.18
N PRO A 216 25.40 10.83 -0.89
CA PRO A 216 25.92 12.05 -0.26
C PRO A 216 24.91 12.83 0.62
N PHE A 217 23.62 12.48 0.54
CA PHE A 217 22.52 13.16 1.25
C PHE A 217 22.02 12.39 2.48
N PHE A 218 22.74 11.32 2.83
CA PHE A 218 22.46 10.48 3.98
C PHE A 218 23.75 10.25 4.75
N SER A 219 23.63 10.33 6.07
CA SER A 219 24.69 9.94 7.00
C SER A 219 24.97 8.43 6.91
N PRO A 220 26.20 7.99 7.19
CA PRO A 220 26.51 6.58 7.32
C PRO A 220 25.62 5.90 8.36
N LEU A 221 25.07 4.74 7.99
CA LEU A 221 24.31 3.90 8.90
C LEU A 221 25.20 2.82 9.52
N PRO A 222 24.80 2.22 10.66
CA PRO A 222 25.46 1.04 11.19
C PRO A 222 25.62 -0.06 10.12
N PRO A 223 26.73 -0.83 10.10
CA PRO A 223 27.01 -1.81 9.04
C PRO A 223 25.91 -2.86 8.80
N ASP A 224 25.15 -3.19 9.84
CA ASP A 224 24.04 -4.15 9.85
C ASP A 224 22.66 -3.51 9.60
N ALA A 225 22.59 -2.20 9.32
CA ALA A 225 21.34 -1.52 9.04
C ALA A 225 20.90 -1.71 7.57
N GLU A 226 19.62 -2.05 7.37
CA GLU A 226 19.02 -2.17 6.02
C GLU A 226 18.59 -0.81 5.44
N GLY A 227 18.52 0.22 6.28
CA GLY A 227 18.07 1.57 5.95
C GLY A 227 17.74 2.34 7.23
N ALA A 228 17.23 3.56 7.11
CA ALA A 228 16.81 4.35 8.25
C ALA A 228 15.60 5.24 7.94
N ALA A 229 14.77 5.46 8.96
CA ALA A 229 13.84 6.58 8.98
C ALA A 229 14.48 7.75 9.74
N TYR A 230 14.34 8.95 9.19
CA TYR A 230 14.77 10.18 9.82
C TYR A 230 13.51 10.87 10.33
N LEU A 231 13.40 11.06 11.64
CA LEU A 231 12.17 11.51 12.29
C LEU A 231 12.23 13.02 12.51
N TRP A 232 11.31 13.73 11.86
CA TRP A 232 11.23 15.18 11.86
C TRP A 232 9.95 15.64 12.56
N ALA A 233 10.05 16.71 13.34
CA ALA A 233 8.91 17.45 13.84
C ALA A 233 8.78 18.73 13.01
N ARG A 234 7.55 19.11 12.62
CA ARG A 234 7.29 20.46 12.09
C ARG A 234 7.60 21.50 13.15
N THR A 235 8.04 22.69 12.77
CA THR A 235 8.34 23.77 13.72
C THR A 235 7.61 25.06 13.38
N VAL A 236 7.32 25.86 14.41
CA VAL A 236 6.96 27.29 14.30
C VAL A 236 7.83 28.09 15.27
N ALA A 237 7.98 29.39 15.05
CA ALA A 237 8.66 30.25 16.01
C ALA A 237 7.83 30.41 17.30
N CYS A 238 8.48 30.39 18.46
CA CYS A 238 7.85 30.78 19.71
C CYS A 238 7.42 32.25 19.62
N PRO A 239 6.15 32.60 19.91
CA PRO A 239 5.68 33.99 19.82
C PRO A 239 6.49 34.97 20.68
N THR A 240 7.06 34.50 21.79
CA THR A 240 7.76 35.32 22.78
C THR A 240 9.25 35.42 22.50
N THR A 241 9.90 34.30 22.16
CA THR A 241 11.38 34.24 22.03
C THR A 241 11.86 34.18 20.58
N GLY A 242 10.98 33.94 19.61
CA GLY A 242 11.35 33.66 18.21
C GLY A 242 12.00 32.29 17.98
N LYS A 243 12.38 31.58 19.04
CA LYS A 243 13.09 30.29 18.96
C LYS A 243 12.21 29.17 18.38
N PRO A 244 12.77 28.19 17.66
CA PRO A 244 11.99 27.13 17.03
C PRO A 244 11.30 26.23 18.07
N VAL A 245 10.01 26.00 17.88
CA VAL A 245 9.19 25.10 18.69
C VAL A 245 8.84 23.86 17.85
N PRO A 246 9.42 22.68 18.14
CA PRO A 246 8.98 21.44 17.50
C PRO A 246 7.53 21.15 17.89
N LEU A 247 6.72 20.71 16.94
CA LEU A 247 5.33 20.35 17.12
C LEU A 247 5.21 18.83 17.06
N SER A 248 5.25 18.19 18.23
CA SER A 248 5.06 16.74 18.35
C SER A 248 3.98 16.42 19.39
N PRO A 249 3.00 15.55 19.09
CA PRO A 249 1.94 15.21 20.04
C PRO A 249 2.40 14.28 21.16
N ASN A 250 3.55 13.63 20.99
CA ASN A 250 4.21 12.78 21.98
C ASN A 250 5.67 12.56 21.57
N TRP A 251 6.44 11.88 22.41
CA TRP A 251 7.86 11.62 22.18
C TRP A 251 8.21 10.13 22.22
N TRP A 252 7.23 9.26 21.98
CA TRP A 252 7.45 7.81 21.95
C TRP A 252 8.14 7.36 20.66
N LEU A 253 9.12 6.46 20.80
CA LEU A 253 9.74 5.72 19.69
C LEU A 253 9.47 4.21 19.79
N SER A 254 9.31 3.68 20.99
CA SER A 254 8.88 2.29 21.24
C SER A 254 8.20 2.21 22.61
N LYS A 255 7.08 1.47 22.68
CA LYS A 255 6.29 1.25 23.90
C LYS A 255 6.38 -0.19 24.44
N GLY A 256 7.30 -1.00 23.92
CA GLY A 256 7.47 -2.40 24.32
C GLY A 256 8.11 -2.58 25.70
N SER A 257 8.52 -3.81 26.02
CA SER A 257 9.20 -4.16 27.29
C SER A 257 10.51 -3.39 27.52
N ASN A 258 11.18 -2.98 26.44
CA ASN A 258 12.27 -2.02 26.48
C ASN A 258 11.81 -0.71 25.82
N PRO A 259 11.13 0.18 26.55
CA PRO A 259 10.59 1.42 25.99
C PRO A 259 11.71 2.35 25.53
N VAL A 260 11.42 3.13 24.49
CA VAL A 260 12.33 4.15 23.97
C VAL A 260 11.55 5.43 23.72
N ALA A 261 12.07 6.55 24.20
CA ALA A 261 11.45 7.86 24.06
C ALA A 261 12.49 8.95 23.82
N VAL A 262 12.04 10.11 23.36
CA VAL A 262 12.86 11.30 23.15
C VAL A 262 12.63 12.27 24.30
N LYS A 263 13.69 12.72 24.95
CA LYS A 263 13.66 13.86 25.87
C LYS A 263 14.02 15.12 25.09
N LEU A 264 13.08 16.06 25.03
CA LEU A 264 13.29 17.40 24.53
C LEU A 264 13.96 18.25 25.62
N ILE A 265 15.08 18.89 25.28
CA ILE A 265 15.80 19.83 26.16
C ILE A 265 15.77 21.20 25.50
N ALA A 266 15.22 22.18 26.22
CA ALA A 266 15.08 23.56 25.77
C ALA A 266 15.41 24.49 26.93
N GLU A 267 16.62 25.04 26.92
CA GLU A 267 17.13 25.92 27.97
C GLU A 267 17.32 27.35 27.43
N GLU A 268 17.24 28.35 28.32
CA GLU A 268 17.20 29.76 27.93
C GLU A 268 18.43 30.20 27.12
N HIS A 269 19.61 29.64 27.38
CA HIS A 269 20.84 29.96 26.68
C HIS A 269 20.97 29.32 25.28
N MET A 270 20.06 28.42 24.90
CA MET A 270 20.12 27.68 23.64
C MET A 270 19.33 28.37 22.52
N ASP A 271 19.84 28.31 21.29
CA ASP A 271 19.13 28.84 20.11
C ASP A 271 18.16 27.85 19.47
N ALA A 272 18.37 26.55 19.68
CA ALA A 272 17.56 25.46 19.17
C ALA A 272 17.49 24.33 20.20
N PRO A 273 16.39 23.56 20.26
CA PRO A 273 16.27 22.52 21.26
C PRO A 273 17.17 21.33 20.93
N GLN A 274 17.57 20.58 21.96
CA GLN A 274 18.29 19.33 21.82
C GLN A 274 17.40 18.13 22.14
N PHE A 275 17.80 16.97 21.62
CA PHE A 275 17.05 15.73 21.75
C PHE A 275 17.95 14.62 22.29
N VAL A 276 17.50 13.96 23.35
CA VAL A 276 18.21 12.83 23.97
C VAL A 276 17.34 11.58 23.89
N ILE A 277 17.90 10.45 23.47
CA ILE A 277 17.19 9.18 23.42
C ILE A 277 17.27 8.48 24.78
N LEU A 278 16.13 8.33 25.43
CA LEU A 278 15.97 7.57 26.68
C LEU A 278 15.53 6.15 26.38
N ARG A 279 15.98 5.20 27.21
CA ARG A 279 15.74 3.76 27.04
C ARG A 279 15.44 3.08 28.38
N GLY A 280 14.54 2.09 28.36
CA GLY A 280 14.20 1.31 29.53
C GLY A 280 13.74 2.20 30.69
N GLU A 281 14.32 1.96 31.87
CA GLU A 281 14.00 2.70 33.10
C GLU A 281 14.25 4.21 32.99
N THR A 282 15.21 4.65 32.18
CA THR A 282 15.49 6.10 32.02
C THR A 282 14.34 6.86 31.38
N VAL A 283 13.41 6.18 30.69
CA VAL A 283 12.20 6.80 30.14
C VAL A 283 11.32 7.40 31.25
N LYS A 284 11.36 6.84 32.47
CA LYS A 284 10.59 7.33 33.64
C LYS A 284 10.99 8.74 34.08
N GLN A 285 12.10 9.29 33.58
CA GLN A 285 12.52 10.67 33.82
C GLN A 285 11.59 11.71 33.17
N ILE A 286 10.74 11.29 32.23
CA ILE A 286 9.77 12.14 31.52
C ILE A 286 8.42 11.43 31.43
N ASP A 287 7.36 12.18 31.12
CA ASP A 287 6.15 11.61 30.53
C ASP A 287 6.18 11.79 29.00
N PRO A 288 6.47 10.74 28.21
CA PRO A 288 6.56 10.90 26.76
C PRO A 288 5.21 11.13 26.08
N ASN A 289 4.08 11.04 26.79
CA ASN A 289 2.78 11.44 26.25
C ASN A 289 2.61 12.97 26.26
N THR A 290 3.41 13.68 27.05
CA THR A 290 3.40 15.14 27.09
C THR A 290 4.23 15.69 25.92
N GLY A 291 3.53 15.91 24.80
CA GLY A 291 4.07 16.60 23.62
C GLY A 291 4.06 18.13 23.73
N THR A 292 4.48 18.79 22.66
CA THR A 292 4.46 20.25 22.48
C THR A 292 3.26 20.73 21.65
N ILE A 293 2.40 19.82 21.18
CA ILE A 293 1.14 20.14 20.53
C ILE A 293 0.06 19.12 20.88
N GLY A 294 -1.16 19.57 21.14
CA GLY A 294 -2.31 18.70 21.40
C GLY A 294 -3.60 19.34 20.91
N ARG A 295 -4.40 18.59 20.14
CA ARG A 295 -5.68 19.08 19.57
C ARG A 295 -5.54 20.43 18.83
N GLY A 296 -4.42 20.63 18.14
CA GLY A 296 -4.13 21.85 17.37
C GLY A 296 -3.60 23.03 18.19
N ILE A 297 -3.43 22.89 19.50
CA ILE A 297 -2.88 23.92 20.39
C ILE A 297 -1.45 23.56 20.76
N GLY A 298 -0.52 24.46 20.51
CA GLY A 298 0.90 24.28 20.84
C GLY A 298 1.23 24.74 22.25
N ARG A 299 2.36 24.28 22.77
CA ARG A 299 2.97 24.78 24.00
C ARG A 299 4.46 25.00 23.76
N SER A 300 4.94 26.20 24.06
CA SER A 300 6.35 26.56 23.94
C SER A 300 7.17 25.76 24.96
N PRO A 301 8.18 24.98 24.55
CA PRO A 301 9.11 24.35 25.48
C PRO A 301 10.08 25.36 26.11
N TRP A 302 10.17 26.57 25.55
CA TRP A 302 11.05 27.63 26.04
C TRP A 302 10.44 28.41 27.19
N THR A 303 9.15 28.74 27.09
CA THR A 303 8.44 29.61 28.04
C THR A 303 7.31 28.91 28.78
N GLY A 304 6.90 27.72 28.32
CA GLY A 304 5.73 27.00 28.83
C GLY A 304 4.39 27.57 28.37
N GLU A 305 4.39 28.68 27.64
CA GLU A 305 3.19 29.41 27.20
C GLU A 305 2.44 28.68 26.07
N THR A 306 1.14 28.96 25.98
CA THR A 306 0.27 28.44 24.93
C THR A 306 0.53 29.14 23.59
N ILE A 307 0.64 28.34 22.54
CA ILE A 307 0.72 28.81 21.15
C ILE A 307 -0.62 28.46 20.49
N SER A 308 -1.38 29.47 20.09
CA SER A 308 -2.72 29.25 19.52
C SER A 308 -2.64 28.48 18.21
N GLY A 309 -3.68 27.68 17.92
CA GLY A 309 -3.75 26.96 16.65
C GLY A 309 -3.81 27.90 15.45
N ASP A 310 -4.38 29.09 15.60
CA ASP A 310 -4.46 30.06 14.50
C ASP A 310 -3.11 30.70 14.20
N TYR A 311 -2.28 30.96 15.22
CA TYR A 311 -0.89 31.35 15.00
C TYR A 311 -0.12 30.25 14.24
N ILE A 312 -0.27 28.98 14.64
CA ILE A 312 0.41 27.86 13.96
C ILE A 312 0.01 27.78 12.48
N LYS A 313 -1.29 27.92 12.17
CA LYS A 313 -1.78 27.92 10.79
C LYS A 313 -1.28 29.14 10.02
N ALA A 314 -1.30 30.33 10.62
CA ALA A 314 -0.82 31.55 10.00
C ALA A 314 0.69 31.47 9.65
N GLU A 315 1.52 30.93 10.56
CA GLU A 315 2.93 30.66 10.29
C GLU A 315 3.11 29.68 9.13
N ALA A 316 2.28 28.63 9.06
CA ALA A 316 2.31 27.67 7.96
C ALA A 316 1.95 28.31 6.62
N GLN A 317 0.85 29.05 6.57
CA GLN A 317 0.36 29.72 5.38
C GLN A 317 1.31 30.81 4.88
N ALA A 318 2.05 31.45 5.79
CA ALA A 318 3.08 32.41 5.44
C ALA A 318 4.44 31.78 5.07
N GLY A 319 4.52 30.44 4.96
CA GLY A 319 5.74 29.73 4.59
C GLY A 319 6.82 29.68 5.69
N ARG A 320 6.48 30.03 6.93
CA ARG A 320 7.41 30.05 8.09
C ARG A 320 7.39 28.77 8.92
N MET A 321 6.57 27.78 8.55
CA MET A 321 6.59 26.47 9.19
C MET A 321 7.81 25.65 8.76
N GLY A 322 8.75 25.47 9.67
CA GLY A 322 9.98 24.72 9.45
C GLY A 322 9.86 23.23 9.82
N GLN A 323 11.03 22.62 10.01
CA GLN A 323 11.17 21.25 10.49
C GLN A 323 12.48 21.08 11.27
N ILE A 324 12.49 20.17 12.25
CA ILE A 324 13.70 19.81 13.00
C ILE A 324 13.82 18.30 13.13
N LEU A 325 15.01 17.78 12.85
CA LEU A 325 15.35 16.37 12.97
C LEU A 325 15.56 16.06 14.46
N TYR A 326 14.81 15.10 14.99
CA TYR A 326 14.87 14.80 16.42
C TYR A 326 15.32 13.37 16.74
N ALA A 327 15.27 12.45 15.77
CA ALA A 327 15.78 11.09 15.95
C ALA A 327 16.10 10.41 14.60
N ILE A 328 17.06 9.48 14.63
CA ILE A 328 17.31 8.52 13.55
C ILE A 328 16.84 7.16 14.02
N ALA A 329 16.05 6.47 13.20
CA ALA A 329 15.57 5.11 13.42
C ALA A 329 16.18 4.17 12.37
N ALA A 330 17.34 3.59 12.67
CA ALA A 330 18.01 2.62 11.82
C ALA A 330 17.26 1.27 11.85
N LYS A 331 16.87 0.77 10.69
CA LYS A 331 16.17 -0.51 10.56
C LYS A 331 17.18 -1.66 10.67
N LYS A 332 16.97 -2.54 11.64
CA LYS A 332 17.79 -3.74 11.85
C LYS A 332 17.04 -5.00 11.36
N PRO A 333 17.72 -5.92 10.66
CA PRO A 333 17.15 -7.19 10.26
C PRO A 333 16.59 -7.93 11.48
N ARG A 334 15.31 -8.31 11.45
CA ARG A 334 14.61 -9.09 12.50
C ARG A 334 14.56 -8.48 13.91
N LYS A 335 15.22 -7.34 14.18
CA LYS A 335 15.31 -6.70 15.51
C LYS A 335 14.55 -5.38 15.65
N GLY A 336 13.78 -4.97 14.62
CA GLY A 336 13.01 -3.73 14.66
C GLY A 336 13.87 -2.51 14.32
N PHE A 337 13.74 -1.44 15.10
CA PHE A 337 14.48 -0.19 14.90
C PHE A 337 15.45 0.06 16.06
N GLU A 338 16.66 0.51 15.71
CA GLU A 338 17.62 1.09 16.64
C GLU A 338 17.55 2.61 16.52
N PHE A 339 17.37 3.30 17.65
CA PHE A 339 17.19 4.74 17.69
C PHE A 339 18.45 5.47 18.16
N ARG A 340 18.76 6.63 17.59
CA ARG A 340 19.78 7.54 18.14
C ARG A 340 19.39 8.99 17.93
N ALA A 341 19.96 9.87 18.75
CA ALA A 341 19.86 11.29 18.51
C ALA A 341 20.59 11.65 17.20
N PRO A 342 20.17 12.72 16.51
CA PRO A 342 20.89 13.22 15.35
C PRO A 342 22.28 13.72 15.75
N ASN A 343 23.27 13.50 14.89
CA ASN A 343 24.64 14.00 15.05
C ASN A 343 24.94 15.09 13.99
N PRO A 344 26.09 15.79 14.07
CA PRO A 344 26.43 16.82 13.09
C PRO A 344 26.47 16.33 11.63
N GLU A 345 26.83 15.05 11.39
CA GLU A 345 26.82 14.48 10.03
C GLU A 345 25.41 14.32 9.47
N ASP A 346 24.41 13.96 10.29
CA ASP A 346 23.01 13.89 9.85
C ASP A 346 22.48 15.26 9.43
N LEU A 347 22.82 16.29 10.20
CA LEU A 347 22.41 17.68 9.95
C LEU A 347 23.09 18.21 8.70
N ALA A 348 24.40 17.98 8.55
CA ALA A 348 25.15 18.36 7.36
C ALA A 348 24.62 17.64 6.10
N ALA A 349 24.28 16.35 6.19
CA ALA A 349 23.70 15.60 5.08
C ALA A 349 22.30 16.12 4.68
N ALA A 350 21.48 16.51 5.66
CA ALA A 350 20.19 17.13 5.39
C ALA A 350 20.34 18.52 4.74
N GLN A 351 21.26 19.36 5.23
CA GLN A 351 21.55 20.66 4.64
C GLN A 351 22.11 20.54 3.21
N HIS A 352 23.00 19.56 2.99
CA HIS A 352 23.51 19.26 1.65
C HIS A 352 22.38 18.88 0.69
N ALA A 353 21.38 18.12 1.15
CA ALA A 353 20.22 17.77 0.36
C ALA A 353 19.36 19.01 0.00
N GLU A 354 19.21 19.95 0.93
CA GLU A 354 18.50 21.22 0.68
C GLU A 354 19.22 22.07 -0.37
N MET A 355 20.54 22.20 -0.26
CA MET A 355 21.37 22.92 -1.23
C MET A 355 21.31 22.30 -2.63
N GLU A 356 21.46 20.97 -2.73
CA GLU A 356 21.37 20.29 -4.02
C GLU A 356 19.96 20.39 -4.62
N LEU A 357 18.90 20.30 -3.79
CA LEU A 357 17.54 20.51 -4.27
C LEU A 357 17.39 21.93 -4.84
N ALA A 358 17.83 22.96 -4.11
CA ALA A 358 17.76 24.34 -4.57
C ALA A 358 18.47 24.53 -5.93
N ARG A 359 19.62 23.88 -6.12
CA ARG A 359 20.37 23.89 -7.37
C ARG A 359 19.63 23.18 -8.52
N LYS A 360 19.01 22.01 -8.25
CA LYS A 360 18.34 21.17 -9.25
C LYS A 360 16.91 21.60 -9.57
N LYS A 361 16.22 22.25 -8.63
CA LYS A 361 14.79 22.59 -8.73
C LYS A 361 14.43 23.38 -10.00
N PRO A 362 15.19 24.41 -10.43
CA PRO A 362 14.85 25.15 -11.65
C PRO A 362 14.85 24.27 -12.91
N GLU A 363 15.88 23.42 -13.07
CA GLU A 363 15.99 22.45 -14.16
C GLU A 363 14.83 21.46 -14.13
N TRP A 364 14.51 20.92 -12.95
CA TRP A 364 13.42 19.96 -12.79
C TRP A 364 12.04 20.54 -13.07
N ILE A 365 11.80 21.81 -12.74
CA ILE A 365 10.57 22.51 -13.11
C ILE A 365 10.48 22.69 -14.62
N ALA A 366 11.56 23.14 -15.27
CA ALA A 366 11.59 23.34 -16.71
C ALA A 366 11.34 22.05 -17.51
N HIS A 367 11.66 20.89 -16.94
CA HIS A 367 11.47 19.58 -17.54
C HIS A 367 10.27 18.79 -16.98
N ASP A 368 9.39 19.44 -16.22
CA ASP A 368 8.19 18.83 -15.61
C ASP A 368 8.50 17.53 -14.84
N LEU A 369 9.60 17.54 -14.09
CA LEU A 369 10.07 16.38 -13.32
C LEU A 369 9.52 16.36 -11.90
N ILE A 370 9.13 17.52 -11.37
CA ILE A 370 8.52 17.64 -10.04
C ILE A 370 7.17 18.32 -10.15
N PRO A 371 6.16 17.87 -9.37
CA PRO A 371 4.80 18.35 -9.52
C PRO A 371 4.66 19.72 -8.82
N THR A 372 4.71 20.80 -9.60
CA THR A 372 4.59 22.17 -9.09
C THR A 372 3.20 22.76 -9.30
N GLU A 373 2.29 21.98 -9.86
CA GLU A 373 0.91 22.38 -10.02
C GLU A 373 0.25 22.63 -8.64
N PRO A 374 -0.64 23.63 -8.53
CA PRO A 374 -1.33 23.94 -7.30
C PRO A 374 -2.11 22.74 -6.77
N PHE A 375 -2.11 22.57 -5.45
CA PHE A 375 -2.98 21.61 -4.80
C PHE A 375 -4.44 21.97 -5.13
N PRO A 376 -5.22 21.04 -5.71
CA PRO A 376 -6.61 21.31 -6.04
C PRO A 376 -7.39 21.47 -4.74
N GLY A 377 -8.12 22.58 -4.60
CA GLY A 377 -9.12 22.70 -3.54
C GLY A 377 -10.09 21.51 -3.60
N GLY A 378 -10.45 20.95 -2.45
CA GLY A 378 -11.29 19.75 -2.40
C GLY A 378 -12.00 19.58 -1.07
N ASN A 379 -12.46 18.35 -0.80
CA ASN A 379 -13.16 18.01 0.44
C ASN A 379 -12.27 18.17 1.69
N ASP A 380 -10.96 18.18 1.52
CA ASP A 380 -9.99 18.37 2.60
C ASP A 380 -8.95 19.43 2.21
N ASN A 381 -9.12 20.64 2.74
CA ASN A 381 -8.21 21.77 2.52
C ASN A 381 -7.11 21.88 3.59
N ARG A 382 -6.94 20.88 4.46
CA ARG A 382 -5.85 20.87 5.46
C ARG A 382 -4.46 21.09 4.84
N PRO A 383 -4.12 20.57 3.65
CA PRO A 383 -2.83 20.88 3.03
C PRO A 383 -2.58 22.39 2.88
N LEU A 384 -3.55 23.14 2.37
CA LEU A 384 -3.46 24.59 2.23
C LEU A 384 -3.36 25.31 3.58
N ILE A 385 -4.11 24.83 4.59
CA ILE A 385 -4.07 25.36 5.97
C ILE A 385 -2.68 25.19 6.60
N TYR A 386 -1.95 24.14 6.23
CA TYR A 386 -0.61 23.83 6.73
C TYR A 386 0.51 24.15 5.72
N GLY A 387 0.27 25.10 4.80
CA GLY A 387 1.30 25.68 3.94
C GLY A 387 1.78 24.78 2.81
N MET A 388 0.98 23.80 2.39
CA MET A 388 1.27 22.92 1.25
C MET A 388 0.40 23.34 0.05
N PHE A 389 0.89 24.34 -0.71
CA PHE A 389 0.14 25.00 -1.78
C PHE A 389 0.27 24.29 -3.14
N THR A 390 1.34 23.53 -3.33
CA THR A 390 1.62 22.71 -4.52
C THR A 390 1.83 21.27 -4.10
N TRP A 391 1.75 20.32 -5.05
CA TRP A 391 2.07 18.93 -4.75
C TRP A 391 3.52 18.71 -4.31
N SER A 392 4.46 19.54 -4.78
CA SER A 392 5.85 19.49 -4.33
C SER A 392 6.02 19.79 -2.83
N ASP A 393 5.10 20.55 -2.23
CA ASP A 393 5.15 20.91 -0.81
C ASP A 393 4.80 19.75 0.12
N PHE A 394 4.23 18.66 -0.42
CA PHE A 394 3.99 17.42 0.32
C PHE A 394 5.27 16.67 0.66
N PHE A 395 6.43 17.12 0.17
CA PHE A 395 7.72 16.49 0.38
C PHE A 395 8.65 17.39 1.18
N ALA A 396 9.41 16.82 2.12
CA ALA A 396 10.56 17.51 2.69
C ALA A 396 11.65 17.67 1.61
N PRO A 397 12.54 18.66 1.70
CA PRO A 397 13.55 18.91 0.67
C PRO A 397 14.35 17.66 0.26
N ARG A 398 14.85 16.90 1.24
CA ARG A 398 15.55 15.63 0.97
C ARG A 398 14.65 14.56 0.35
N GLN A 399 13.36 14.52 0.67
CA GLN A 399 12.41 13.59 0.04
C GLN A 399 12.18 13.96 -1.42
N LEU A 400 11.96 15.24 -1.72
CA LEU A 400 11.76 15.74 -3.09
C LEU A 400 13.03 15.54 -3.93
N LEU A 401 14.21 15.81 -3.37
CA LEU A 401 15.49 15.51 -3.99
C LEU A 401 15.61 14.02 -4.34
N ALA A 402 15.25 13.14 -3.39
CA ALA A 402 15.31 11.70 -3.63
C ALA A 402 14.40 11.28 -4.79
N MET A 403 13.17 11.82 -4.85
CA MET A 403 12.23 11.53 -5.95
C MET A 403 12.73 12.06 -7.29
N GLY A 404 13.25 13.29 -7.34
CA GLY A 404 13.80 13.86 -8.58
C GLY A 404 15.00 13.06 -9.11
N LYS A 405 15.94 12.68 -8.25
CA LYS A 405 17.08 11.82 -8.64
C LYS A 405 16.64 10.42 -9.10
N MET A 406 15.60 9.86 -8.47
CA MET A 406 15.00 8.59 -8.91
C MET A 406 14.37 8.71 -10.29
N LEU A 407 13.67 9.80 -10.57
CA LEU A 407 13.07 10.07 -11.88
C LEU A 407 14.12 10.32 -12.96
N GLU A 408 15.20 11.06 -12.68
CA GLU A 408 16.36 11.19 -13.59
C GLU A 408 16.94 9.81 -13.94
N ALA A 409 17.24 9.00 -12.92
CA ALA A 409 17.77 7.65 -13.13
C ALA A 409 16.76 6.73 -13.84
N ARG A 410 15.46 6.94 -13.68
CA ARG A 410 14.43 6.16 -14.38
C ARG A 410 14.47 6.45 -15.88
N LYS A 411 14.68 7.72 -16.29
CA LYS A 411 14.84 8.08 -17.71
C LYS A 411 16.02 7.33 -18.34
N GLU A 412 17.17 7.31 -17.65
CA GLU A 412 18.36 6.55 -18.09
C GLU A 412 18.05 5.04 -18.26
N VAL A 413 17.36 4.44 -17.29
CA VAL A 413 16.96 3.02 -17.37
C VAL A 413 16.01 2.75 -18.54
N ILE A 414 15.07 3.66 -18.82
CA ILE A 414 14.14 3.51 -19.95
C ILE A 414 14.86 3.54 -21.29
N GLU A 415 15.87 4.40 -21.44
CA GLU A 415 16.70 4.44 -22.64
C GLU A 415 17.51 3.13 -22.82
N GLU A 416 18.00 2.55 -21.73
CA GLU A 416 18.66 1.22 -21.76
C GLU A 416 17.68 0.11 -22.16
N ILE A 417 16.46 0.11 -21.58
CA ILE A 417 15.41 -0.86 -21.91
C ILE A 417 15.05 -0.77 -23.40
N GLN A 418 14.86 0.44 -23.92
CA GLN A 418 14.47 0.67 -25.32
C GLN A 418 15.47 0.06 -26.32
N LYS A 419 16.75 -0.02 -25.98
CA LYS A 419 17.79 -0.63 -26.84
C LYS A 419 17.78 -2.16 -26.82
N GLN A 420 17.14 -2.77 -25.82
CA GLN A 420 17.23 -4.22 -25.55
C GLN A 420 15.89 -4.95 -25.69
N THR A 421 14.78 -4.25 -25.86
CA THR A 421 13.44 -4.88 -25.90
C THR A 421 12.49 -4.14 -26.82
N ASP A 422 11.46 -4.85 -27.29
CA ASP A 422 10.43 -4.27 -28.16
C ASP A 422 9.51 -3.28 -27.41
N LYS A 423 8.77 -2.47 -28.16
CA LYS A 423 7.90 -1.42 -27.62
C LYS A 423 6.84 -1.97 -26.66
N ALA A 424 6.27 -3.15 -26.92
CA ALA A 424 5.20 -3.70 -26.10
C ALA A 424 5.74 -4.18 -24.76
N LYS A 425 6.85 -4.93 -24.76
CA LYS A 425 7.49 -5.41 -23.54
C LYS A 425 8.09 -4.27 -22.72
N ARG A 426 8.68 -3.27 -23.38
CA ARG A 426 9.13 -2.02 -22.74
C ARG A 426 7.99 -1.35 -21.97
N SER A 427 6.83 -1.17 -22.60
CA SER A 427 5.68 -0.50 -21.97
C SER A 427 5.21 -1.22 -20.71
N ALA A 428 5.26 -2.55 -20.70
CA ALA A 428 4.97 -3.34 -19.49
C ALA A 428 5.99 -3.06 -18.38
N ILE A 429 7.29 -3.20 -18.67
CA ILE A 429 8.37 -2.95 -17.70
C ILE A 429 8.27 -1.52 -17.12
N GLU A 430 8.09 -0.52 -17.98
CA GLU A 430 7.93 0.88 -17.59
C GLU A 430 6.77 1.10 -16.61
N THR A 431 5.64 0.40 -16.84
CA THR A 431 4.46 0.47 -15.97
C THR A 431 4.79 -0.06 -14.57
N TYR A 432 5.44 -1.23 -14.47
CA TYR A 432 5.82 -1.78 -13.16
C TYR A 432 6.89 -0.93 -12.45
N LEU A 433 7.85 -0.37 -13.18
CA LEU A 433 8.80 0.60 -12.60
C LEU A 433 8.07 1.87 -12.11
N GLY A 434 7.02 2.29 -12.80
CA GLY A 434 6.12 3.37 -12.35
C GLY A 434 5.42 3.03 -11.03
N PHE A 435 4.87 1.83 -10.90
CA PHE A 435 4.27 1.37 -9.63
C PHE A 435 5.28 1.26 -8.49
N MET A 436 6.54 0.93 -8.78
CA MET A 436 7.60 0.95 -7.78
C MET A 436 7.82 2.37 -7.25
N LEU A 437 7.83 3.39 -8.14
CA LEU A 437 7.92 4.79 -7.73
C LEU A 437 6.72 5.23 -6.90
N ASP A 438 5.51 4.91 -7.35
CA ASP A 438 4.27 5.25 -6.64
C ASP A 438 4.28 4.71 -5.20
N LYS A 439 4.67 3.45 -5.01
CA LYS A 439 4.84 2.86 -3.67
C LYS A 439 5.87 3.61 -2.83
N MET A 440 6.97 4.06 -3.42
CA MET A 440 7.97 4.83 -2.67
C MET A 440 7.38 6.17 -2.21
N ILE A 441 6.63 6.86 -3.05
CA ILE A 441 5.97 8.14 -2.72
C ILE A 441 5.01 7.98 -1.54
N ILE A 442 4.21 6.91 -1.51
CA ILE A 442 3.26 6.59 -0.44
C ILE A 442 3.93 6.50 0.94
N TYR A 443 5.19 6.06 1.00
CA TYR A 443 5.97 5.95 2.23
C TYR A 443 7.01 7.07 2.42
N ASN A 444 7.20 7.96 1.46
CA ASN A 444 8.23 8.99 1.47
C ASN A 444 7.69 10.40 1.18
N ASN A 445 6.73 10.84 1.97
CA ASN A 445 6.20 12.20 1.95
C ASN A 445 6.00 12.71 3.40
N ARG A 446 5.60 13.97 3.56
CA ARG A 446 5.42 14.64 4.86
C ARG A 446 4.19 14.17 5.64
N ASN A 447 3.25 13.49 5.01
CA ASN A 447 2.06 12.93 5.68
C ASN A 447 2.34 11.54 6.27
N CYS A 448 3.49 10.95 5.98
CA CYS A 448 3.94 9.75 6.67
C CYS A 448 4.23 10.05 8.14
N ARG A 449 3.95 9.08 9.00
CA ARG A 449 4.21 9.19 10.44
C ARG A 449 4.96 7.96 10.96
N PHE A 450 5.67 8.14 12.07
CA PHE A 450 6.26 7.05 12.80
C PHE A 450 5.33 6.62 13.94
N ASP A 451 4.90 5.36 13.93
CA ASP A 451 4.10 4.72 14.96
C ASP A 451 4.99 3.85 15.86
N PRO A 452 5.02 4.05 17.19
CA PRO A 452 5.90 3.30 18.09
C PRO A 452 5.67 1.78 18.12
N GLY A 453 4.51 1.28 17.69
CA GLY A 453 4.19 -0.14 17.64
C GLY A 453 4.28 -0.74 16.23
N ARG A 454 4.10 0.08 15.18
CA ARG A 454 4.01 -0.38 13.79
C ARG A 454 5.15 0.13 12.88
N GLY A 455 5.98 1.06 13.35
CA GLY A 455 7.03 1.68 12.56
C GLY A 455 6.50 2.76 11.61
N ILE A 456 7.04 2.83 10.40
CA ILE A 456 6.63 3.82 9.39
C ILE A 456 5.20 3.50 8.93
N ARG A 457 4.29 4.46 9.05
CA ARG A 457 2.93 4.43 8.49
C ARG A 457 2.91 5.32 7.25
N SER A 458 2.35 4.79 6.17
CA SER A 458 2.13 5.54 4.93
C SER A 458 1.06 6.64 5.09
N ASN A 459 0.89 7.46 4.07
CA ASN A 459 -0.19 8.46 4.01
C ASN A 459 -1.62 7.83 3.97
N PHE A 460 -1.74 6.55 3.59
CA PHE A 460 -3.02 5.83 3.50
C PHE A 460 -3.31 4.92 4.71
N ASP A 461 -2.49 4.98 5.77
CA ASP A 461 -2.46 4.05 6.91
C ASP A 461 -3.16 4.50 8.21
#